data_AF-M3EZG1-F1
#
_entry.id   AF-M3EZG1-F1
#
_cell.length_a   1.000
_cell.length_b   1.000
_cell.length_c   1.000
_cell.angle_alpha   90.00
_cell.angle_beta   90.00
_cell.angle_gamma   90.00
#
_symmetry.space_group_name_H-M   'P 1'
#
loop_
_entity.id
_entity.type
_entity.pdbx_description
1 polymer ?
#
loop_
_entity_poly.entity_id
_entity_poly.type
_entity_poly.pdbx_seq_one_letter_code
_entity_poly.pdbx_strand_id
1 'polypeptide(L)'
;MAYVESRKNLTGSAFGIAGLGLTFAGIAGPYWPVVVVGLYGAGALIAPPERPPPPDFPDPSAQLDEVRTDFGTLREYLAGVELPPAASGRLTELTELLTALLDPGWVAEILARDPEGVHALSRAVRQDVPEAVDTFVRTRWWTRLTPGTDPPERHLERQLGLLQEELGRLAAALRDAEARRQESHTRYLEDRSG
;
A
#
# COMPACT_ATOMS: atom_id res chain seq x y z
N MET A 1 -17.46 -26.28 -17.88
CA MET A 1 -16.21 -26.27 -17.08
C MET A 1 -16.41 -25.65 -15.70
N ALA A 2 -16.99 -24.45 -15.57
CA ALA A 2 -17.19 -23.77 -14.26
C ALA A 2 -17.93 -24.60 -13.17
N TYR A 3 -18.90 -25.44 -13.53
CA TYR A 3 -19.61 -26.28 -12.55
C TYR A 3 -18.75 -27.42 -11.99
N VAL A 4 -17.77 -27.92 -12.75
CA VAL A 4 -16.96 -29.07 -12.33
C VAL A 4 -16.02 -28.69 -11.18
N GLU A 5 -15.51 -27.45 -11.20
CA GLU A 5 -14.65 -26.86 -10.17
C GLU A 5 -15.42 -26.20 -9.02
N SER A 6 -16.76 -26.16 -9.12
CA SER A 6 -17.60 -25.55 -8.10
C SER A 6 -17.48 -26.30 -6.77
N ARG A 7 -17.40 -25.55 -5.67
CA ARG A 7 -17.39 -26.14 -4.31
C ARG A 7 -18.62 -27.03 -4.07
N LYS A 8 -19.74 -26.73 -4.73
CA LYS A 8 -20.97 -27.54 -4.71
C LYS A 8 -20.78 -28.90 -5.35
N ASN A 9 -20.11 -28.97 -6.50
CA ASN A 9 -19.83 -30.23 -7.17
C ASN A 9 -18.78 -31.05 -6.40
N LEU A 10 -17.78 -30.42 -5.80
CA LEU A 10 -16.76 -31.09 -4.98
C LEU A 10 -17.35 -31.71 -3.72
N THR A 11 -18.14 -30.95 -2.94
CA THR A 11 -18.80 -31.47 -1.73
C THR A 11 -19.88 -32.49 -2.09
N GLY A 12 -20.65 -32.26 -3.15
CA GLY A 12 -21.60 -33.24 -3.67
C GLY A 12 -20.91 -34.55 -4.08
N SER A 13 -19.80 -34.46 -4.81
CA SER A 13 -19.04 -35.65 -5.25
C SER A 13 -18.46 -36.43 -4.07
N ALA A 14 -17.94 -35.76 -3.04
CA ALA A 14 -17.43 -36.41 -1.84
C ALA A 14 -18.53 -37.20 -1.09
N PHE A 15 -19.73 -36.62 -0.94
CA PHE A 15 -20.87 -37.31 -0.33
C PHE A 15 -21.43 -38.43 -1.23
N GLY A 16 -21.44 -38.23 -2.56
CA GLY A 16 -21.80 -39.27 -3.52
C GLY A 16 -20.87 -40.49 -3.44
N ILE A 17 -19.56 -40.27 -3.28
CA ILE A 17 -18.56 -41.32 -3.06
C ILE A 17 -18.80 -42.04 -1.72
N ALA A 18 -19.15 -41.33 -0.65
CA ALA A 18 -19.52 -41.94 0.62
C ALA A 18 -20.78 -42.84 0.48
N GLY A 19 -21.76 -42.42 -0.34
CA GLY A 19 -22.93 -43.22 -0.69
C GLY A 19 -22.58 -44.51 -1.46
N LEU A 20 -21.61 -44.44 -2.36
CA LEU A 20 -21.04 -45.62 -3.02
C LEU A 20 -20.36 -46.56 -2.01
N GLY A 21 -19.60 -46.03 -1.05
CA GLY A 21 -19.00 -46.80 0.05
C GLY A 21 -20.04 -47.55 0.88
N LEU A 22 -21.16 -46.91 1.23
CA LEU A 22 -22.29 -47.56 1.92
C LEU A 22 -22.91 -48.68 1.10
N THR A 23 -22.92 -48.54 -0.22
CA THR A 23 -23.45 -49.55 -1.14
C THR A 23 -22.57 -50.80 -1.14
N PHE A 24 -21.25 -50.64 -1.24
CA PHE A 24 -20.31 -51.76 -1.19
C PHE A 24 -20.27 -52.44 0.19
N ALA A 25 -20.58 -51.72 1.27
CA ALA A 25 -20.74 -52.29 2.61
C ALA A 25 -22.05 -53.08 2.81
N GLY A 26 -22.92 -53.16 1.78
CA GLY A 26 -24.18 -53.90 1.82
C GLY A 26 -25.34 -53.18 2.52
N ILE A 27 -25.14 -51.91 2.92
CA ILE A 27 -26.09 -51.14 3.72
C ILE A 27 -27.23 -50.56 2.86
N ALA A 28 -26.94 -50.20 1.60
CA ALA A 28 -27.90 -49.49 0.74
C ALA A 28 -28.86 -50.41 -0.05
N GLY A 29 -28.53 -51.70 -0.21
CA GLY A 29 -29.36 -52.68 -0.91
C GLY A 29 -29.74 -52.27 -2.35
N PRO A 30 -30.92 -52.69 -2.87
CA PRO A 30 -31.37 -52.36 -4.23
C PRO A 30 -31.60 -50.86 -4.48
N TYR A 31 -31.73 -50.05 -3.42
CA TYR A 31 -32.02 -48.62 -3.50
C TYR A 31 -30.76 -47.74 -3.57
N TRP A 32 -29.59 -48.36 -3.77
CA TRP A 32 -28.31 -47.68 -3.82
C TRP A 32 -28.23 -46.47 -4.77
N PRO A 33 -28.87 -46.44 -5.96
CA PRO A 33 -28.79 -45.27 -6.83
C PRO A 33 -29.44 -44.04 -6.18
N VAL A 34 -30.53 -44.24 -5.44
CA VAL A 34 -31.25 -43.15 -4.74
C VAL A 34 -30.40 -42.62 -3.59
N VAL A 35 -29.71 -43.49 -2.87
CA VAL A 35 -28.80 -43.10 -1.76
C VAL A 35 -27.65 -42.24 -2.27
N VAL A 36 -27.01 -42.65 -3.38
CA VAL A 36 -25.90 -41.90 -3.99
C VAL A 36 -26.35 -40.52 -4.49
N VAL A 37 -27.48 -40.47 -5.22
CA VAL A 37 -28.03 -39.20 -5.73
C VAL A 37 -28.48 -38.29 -4.59
N GLY A 38 -29.11 -38.84 -3.54
CA GLY A 38 -29.54 -38.09 -2.37
C GLY A 38 -28.37 -37.51 -1.58
N LEU A 39 -27.33 -38.29 -1.34
CA LEU A 39 -26.11 -37.82 -0.68
C LEU A 39 -25.36 -36.78 -1.51
N TYR A 40 -25.26 -36.97 -2.82
CA TYR A 40 -24.69 -35.95 -3.71
C TYR A 40 -25.46 -34.63 -3.65
N GLY A 41 -26.79 -34.69 -3.75
CA GLY A 41 -27.66 -33.53 -3.66
C GLY A 41 -27.55 -32.81 -2.31
N ALA A 42 -27.56 -33.57 -1.21
CA ALA A 42 -27.38 -33.04 0.14
C ALA A 42 -26.00 -32.39 0.31
N GLY A 43 -24.93 -33.02 -0.18
CA GLY A 43 -23.58 -32.46 -0.16
C GLY A 43 -23.48 -31.17 -0.98
N ALA A 44 -24.13 -31.11 -2.15
CA ALA A 44 -24.15 -29.92 -2.99
C ALA A 44 -24.95 -28.75 -2.37
N LEU A 45 -25.98 -29.04 -1.57
CA LEU A 45 -26.79 -28.05 -0.86
C LEU A 45 -26.11 -27.51 0.41
N ILE A 46 -25.34 -28.35 1.11
CA ILE A 46 -24.57 -27.98 2.31
C ILE A 46 -23.29 -27.23 1.93
N ALA A 47 -22.82 -27.39 0.68
CA ALA A 47 -21.59 -26.78 0.22
C ALA A 47 -21.56 -25.25 0.46
N PRO A 48 -20.45 -24.72 1.01
CA PRO A 48 -20.33 -23.29 1.26
C PRO A 48 -20.59 -22.48 -0.01
N PRO A 49 -21.38 -21.38 0.08
CA PRO A 49 -21.66 -20.55 -1.08
C PRO A 49 -20.36 -19.98 -1.64
N GLU A 50 -20.25 -20.00 -2.96
CA GLU A 50 -19.17 -19.32 -3.67
C GLU A 50 -19.30 -17.83 -3.41
N ARG A 51 -18.29 -17.27 -2.74
CA ARG A 51 -18.19 -15.83 -2.54
C ARG A 51 -17.48 -15.26 -3.76
N PRO A 52 -18.01 -14.21 -4.41
CA PRO A 52 -17.26 -13.50 -5.43
C PRO A 52 -15.93 -13.01 -4.81
N PRO A 53 -14.82 -13.06 -5.56
CA PRO A 53 -13.56 -12.54 -5.07
C PRO A 53 -13.73 -11.05 -4.72
N PRO A 54 -13.10 -10.57 -3.63
CA PRO A 54 -13.10 -9.15 -3.33
C PRO A 54 -12.47 -8.35 -4.49
N PRO A 55 -12.82 -7.07 -4.66
CA PRO A 55 -12.16 -6.20 -5.62
C PRO A 55 -10.65 -6.15 -5.33
N ASP A 56 -9.84 -6.17 -6.38
CA ASP A 56 -8.39 -6.05 -6.27
C ASP A 56 -8.03 -4.58 -6.09
N PHE A 57 -7.74 -4.19 -4.85
CA PHE A 57 -7.25 -2.86 -4.53
C PHE A 57 -5.72 -2.90 -4.50
N PRO A 58 -5.02 -1.88 -5.03
CA PRO A 58 -3.56 -1.85 -5.03
C PRO A 58 -3.03 -2.01 -3.60
N ASP A 59 -2.16 -2.99 -3.40
CA ASP A 59 -1.47 -3.12 -2.12
C ASP A 59 -0.55 -1.91 -1.89
N PRO A 60 -0.16 -1.62 -0.63
CA PRO A 60 0.62 -0.42 -0.35
C PRO A 60 1.99 -0.40 -1.05
N SER A 61 2.55 -1.57 -1.40
CA SER A 61 3.78 -1.65 -2.21
C SER A 61 3.57 -1.16 -3.64
N ALA A 62 2.49 -1.57 -4.30
CA ALA A 62 2.13 -1.08 -5.63
C ALA A 62 1.91 0.43 -5.62
N GLN A 63 1.26 0.96 -4.57
CA GLN A 63 1.09 2.40 -4.40
C GLN A 63 2.44 3.12 -4.20
N LEU A 64 3.38 2.55 -3.46
CA LEU A 64 4.69 3.14 -3.24
C LEU A 64 5.52 3.20 -4.54
N ASP A 65 5.40 2.20 -5.40
CA ASP A 65 6.05 2.19 -6.72
C ASP A 65 5.48 3.25 -7.66
N GLU A 66 4.16 3.47 -7.63
CA GLU A 66 3.53 4.59 -8.33
C GLU A 66 4.04 5.94 -7.81
N VAL A 67 4.11 6.11 -6.48
CA VAL A 67 4.63 7.35 -5.87
C VAL A 67 6.08 7.59 -6.26
N ARG A 68 6.91 6.56 -6.39
CA ARG A 68 8.30 6.69 -6.87
C ARG A 68 8.35 7.20 -8.32
N THR A 69 7.46 6.70 -9.17
CA THR A 69 7.33 7.15 -10.56
C THR A 69 6.89 8.61 -10.63
N ASP A 70 5.88 8.98 -9.84
CA ASP A 70 5.39 10.35 -9.75
C ASP A 70 6.44 11.30 -9.19
N PHE A 71 7.27 10.84 -8.25
CA PHE A 71 8.38 11.62 -7.72
C PHE A 71 9.44 11.90 -8.80
N GLY A 72 9.68 10.96 -9.72
CA GLY A 72 10.50 11.20 -10.92
C GLY A 72 9.94 12.36 -11.77
N THR A 73 8.65 12.30 -12.08
CA THR A 73 7.94 13.37 -12.82
C THR A 73 8.01 14.71 -12.08
N LEU A 74 7.82 14.71 -10.77
CA LEU A 74 7.94 15.90 -9.93
C LEU A 74 9.34 16.51 -10.03
N ARG A 75 10.40 15.70 -9.95
CA ARG A 75 11.78 16.19 -10.06
C ARG A 75 12.06 16.85 -11.40
N GLU A 76 11.55 16.29 -12.49
CA GLU A 76 11.67 16.88 -13.82
C GLU A 76 10.95 18.24 -13.89
N TYR A 77 9.73 18.34 -13.36
CA TYR A 77 9.01 19.61 -13.24
C TYR A 77 9.81 20.65 -12.45
N LEU A 78 10.28 20.27 -11.25
CA LEU A 78 11.03 21.17 -10.36
C LEU A 78 12.35 21.66 -10.97
N ALA A 79 13.03 20.83 -11.76
CA ALA A 79 14.25 21.22 -12.47
C ALA A 79 14.01 22.31 -13.52
N GLY A 80 12.79 22.44 -14.03
CA GLY A 80 12.38 23.49 -14.96
C GLY A 80 11.97 24.81 -14.30
N VAL A 81 11.87 24.87 -12.96
CA VAL A 81 11.40 26.05 -12.24
C VAL A 81 12.56 26.83 -11.63
N GLU A 82 12.67 28.11 -11.99
CA GLU A 82 13.63 29.01 -11.36
C GLU A 82 13.15 29.45 -9.97
N LEU A 83 13.84 28.98 -8.93
CA LEU A 83 13.56 29.32 -7.55
C LEU A 83 14.65 30.23 -6.93
N PRO A 84 14.28 31.11 -5.97
CA PRO A 84 15.26 31.86 -5.19
C PRO A 84 16.23 30.94 -4.44
N PRO A 85 17.49 31.35 -4.21
CA PRO A 85 18.52 30.48 -3.62
C PRO A 85 18.10 29.80 -2.31
N ALA A 86 17.42 30.52 -1.41
CA ALA A 86 16.96 29.98 -0.13
C ALA A 86 15.87 28.91 -0.31
N ALA A 87 14.90 29.13 -1.20
CA ALA A 87 13.89 28.13 -1.54
C ALA A 87 14.49 26.92 -2.26
N SER A 88 15.46 27.14 -3.16
CA SER A 88 16.18 26.06 -3.86
C SER A 88 16.96 25.16 -2.90
N GLY A 89 17.59 25.74 -1.86
CA GLY A 89 18.26 24.98 -0.81
C GLY A 89 17.29 24.09 -0.05
N ARG A 90 16.17 24.65 0.41
CA ARG A 90 15.11 23.88 1.10
C ARG A 90 14.50 22.80 0.24
N LEU A 91 14.26 23.09 -1.04
CA LEU A 91 13.73 22.10 -1.97
C LEU A 91 14.71 20.95 -2.19
N THR A 92 16.01 21.25 -2.29
CA THR A 92 17.07 20.23 -2.39
C THR A 92 17.01 19.29 -1.19
N GLU A 93 17.04 19.82 0.04
CA GLU A 93 16.96 19.03 1.26
C GLU A 93 15.68 18.17 1.32
N LEU A 94 14.53 18.73 0.91
CA LEU A 94 13.26 18.02 0.84
C LEU A 94 13.31 16.87 -0.18
N THR A 95 13.87 17.11 -1.37
CA THR A 95 14.00 16.08 -2.41
C THR A 95 15.01 15.00 -2.04
N GLU A 96 16.07 15.32 -1.30
CA GLU A 96 17.00 14.32 -0.75
C GLU A 96 16.30 13.42 0.27
N LEU A 97 15.51 14.02 1.16
CA LEU A 97 14.72 13.27 2.14
C LEU A 97 13.68 12.37 1.46
N LEU A 98 12.94 12.88 0.48
CA LEU A 98 12.01 12.08 -0.33
C LEU A 98 12.72 10.96 -1.08
N THR A 99 13.91 11.24 -1.64
CA THR A 99 14.72 10.22 -2.32
C THR A 99 15.08 9.09 -1.34
N ALA A 100 15.56 9.42 -0.13
CA ALA A 100 15.90 8.44 0.88
C ALA A 100 14.68 7.63 1.38
N LEU A 101 13.50 8.26 1.45
CA LEU A 101 12.25 7.61 1.86
C LEU A 101 11.65 6.72 0.77
N LEU A 102 11.88 7.04 -0.50
CA LEU A 102 11.36 6.28 -1.65
C LEU A 102 12.36 5.26 -2.20
N ASP A 103 13.60 5.26 -1.70
CA ASP A 103 14.66 4.34 -2.12
C ASP A 103 14.26 2.88 -1.86
N PRO A 104 14.49 1.96 -2.80
CA PRO A 104 14.25 0.54 -2.56
C PRO A 104 15.11 0.02 -1.40
N GLY A 105 14.49 -0.57 -0.38
CA GLY A 105 15.21 -1.11 0.76
C GLY A 105 14.32 -1.33 1.98
N TRP A 106 14.93 -1.40 3.17
CA TRP A 106 14.21 -1.63 4.43
C TRP A 106 13.14 -0.57 4.71
N VAL A 107 13.37 0.68 4.28
CA VAL A 107 12.40 1.77 4.39
C VAL A 107 11.14 1.45 3.60
N ALA A 108 11.30 1.02 2.34
CA ALA A 108 10.18 0.63 1.49
C ALA A 108 9.42 -0.58 2.04
N GLU A 109 10.11 -1.55 2.65
CA GLU A 109 9.47 -2.71 3.29
C GLU A 109 8.59 -2.32 4.49
N ILE A 110 9.03 -1.35 5.30
CA ILE A 110 8.26 -0.83 6.42
C ILE A 110 7.08 0.01 5.90
N LEU A 111 7.33 0.90 4.93
CA LEU A 111 6.29 1.73 4.32
C LEU A 111 5.21 0.91 3.61
N ALA A 112 5.57 -0.21 2.98
CA ALA A 112 4.60 -1.13 2.38
C ALA A 112 3.60 -1.74 3.38
N ARG A 113 3.81 -1.52 4.69
CA ARG A 113 2.91 -1.93 5.77
C ARG A 113 2.34 -0.75 6.56
N ASP A 114 2.63 0.47 6.12
CA ASP A 114 2.23 1.73 6.76
C ASP A 114 1.44 2.58 5.74
N PRO A 115 0.12 2.34 5.60
CA PRO A 115 -0.74 3.09 4.68
C PRO A 115 -0.70 4.60 4.92
N GLU A 116 -0.59 5.03 6.18
CA GLU A 116 -0.48 6.43 6.56
C GLU A 116 0.82 7.05 6.04
N GLY A 117 1.95 6.34 6.18
CA GLY A 117 3.24 6.76 5.64
C GLY A 117 3.23 6.87 4.11
N VAL A 118 2.66 5.88 3.41
CA VAL A 118 2.50 5.91 1.94
C VAL A 118 1.60 7.08 1.53
N HIS A 119 0.50 7.32 2.25
CA HIS A 119 -0.41 8.43 1.97
C HIS A 119 0.27 9.79 2.17
N ALA A 120 1.07 9.96 3.22
CA ALA A 120 1.81 11.20 3.46
C ALA A 120 2.81 11.48 2.33
N LEU A 121 3.55 10.47 1.88
CA LEU A 121 4.46 10.58 0.73
C LEU A 121 3.72 10.89 -0.56
N SER A 122 2.62 10.18 -0.83
CA SER A 122 1.77 10.43 -1.99
C SER A 122 1.23 11.86 -2.01
N ARG A 123 0.79 12.40 -0.87
CA ARG A 123 0.27 13.76 -0.77
C ARG A 123 1.37 14.79 -1.00
N ALA A 124 2.53 14.61 -0.36
CA ALA A 124 3.68 15.51 -0.54
C ALA A 124 4.12 15.58 -2.02
N VAL A 125 4.22 14.43 -2.69
CA VAL A 125 4.68 14.33 -4.08
C VAL A 125 3.64 14.82 -5.08
N ARG A 126 2.37 14.41 -4.93
CA ARG A 126 1.33 14.68 -5.93
C ARG A 126 0.62 16.02 -5.74
N GLN A 127 0.67 16.59 -4.54
CA GLN A 127 -0.11 17.78 -4.20
C GLN A 127 0.73 18.87 -3.54
N ASP A 128 1.27 18.64 -2.35
CA ASP A 128 1.74 19.74 -1.50
C ASP A 128 2.96 20.48 -2.08
N VAL A 129 3.95 19.72 -2.60
CA VAL A 129 5.13 20.32 -3.26
C VAL A 129 4.75 21.01 -4.58
N PRO A 130 4.04 20.35 -5.52
CA PRO A 130 3.54 21.01 -6.72
C PRO A 130 2.76 22.31 -6.43
N GLU A 131 1.84 22.27 -5.46
CA GLU A 131 0.97 23.39 -5.12
C GLU A 131 1.75 24.57 -4.53
N ALA A 132 2.70 24.31 -3.62
CA ALA A 132 3.56 25.35 -3.07
C ALA A 132 4.38 26.05 -4.17
N VAL A 133 4.97 25.28 -5.08
CA VAL A 133 5.78 25.80 -6.18
C VAL A 133 4.93 26.54 -7.22
N ASP A 134 3.79 25.99 -7.65
CA ASP A 134 2.88 26.66 -8.59
C ASP A 134 2.36 27.98 -8.02
N THR A 135 1.94 27.97 -6.74
CA THR A 135 1.46 29.17 -6.05
C THR A 135 2.55 30.23 -5.99
N PHE A 136 3.81 29.85 -5.69
CA PHE A 136 4.94 30.75 -5.74
C PHE A 136 5.14 31.35 -7.14
N VAL A 137 5.24 30.52 -8.18
CA VAL A 137 5.48 30.97 -9.56
C VAL A 137 4.39 31.95 -10.01
N ARG A 138 3.13 31.61 -9.75
CA ARG A 138 1.97 32.47 -10.06
C ARG A 138 2.03 33.79 -9.31
N THR A 139 2.34 33.75 -8.02
CA THR A 139 2.35 34.94 -7.16
C THR A 139 3.54 35.84 -7.48
N ARG A 140 4.73 35.30 -7.77
CA ARG A 140 5.92 36.11 -8.14
C ARG A 140 5.68 36.94 -9.39
N TRP A 141 4.93 36.41 -10.34
CA TRP A 141 4.56 37.16 -11.55
C TRP A 141 3.70 38.37 -11.19
N TRP A 142 2.69 38.18 -10.34
CA TRP A 142 1.81 39.25 -9.91
C TRP A 142 2.51 40.29 -9.03
N THR A 143 3.42 39.89 -8.14
CA THR A 143 4.14 40.83 -7.27
C THR A 143 5.10 41.74 -8.04
N ARG A 144 5.58 41.32 -9.22
CA ARG A 144 6.32 42.19 -10.14
C ARG A 144 5.47 43.32 -10.70
N LEU A 145 4.15 43.12 -10.80
CA LEU A 145 3.19 44.11 -11.31
C LEU A 145 2.60 44.96 -10.18
N THR A 146 2.27 44.33 -9.05
CA THR A 146 1.72 44.97 -7.85
C THR A 146 2.35 44.39 -6.60
N PRO A 147 3.36 45.06 -6.00
CA PRO A 147 4.01 44.56 -4.79
C PRO A 147 3.02 44.45 -3.62
N GLY A 148 2.95 43.26 -3.02
CA GLY A 148 2.19 43.01 -1.79
C GLY A 148 3.00 43.31 -0.52
N THR A 149 2.41 43.05 0.64
CA THR A 149 3.04 43.26 1.96
C THR A 149 4.02 42.16 2.36
N ASP A 150 3.78 40.91 1.96
CA ASP A 150 4.69 39.79 2.23
C ASP A 150 5.28 39.20 0.92
N PRO A 151 6.61 38.97 0.86
CA PRO A 151 7.27 38.37 -0.30
C PRO A 151 6.84 36.90 -0.50
N PRO A 152 6.51 36.48 -1.73
CA PRO A 152 6.14 35.09 -2.04
C PRO A 152 7.28 34.10 -1.74
N GLU A 153 8.53 34.54 -1.79
CA GLU A 153 9.72 33.75 -1.45
C GLU A 153 9.68 33.27 0.00
N ARG A 154 9.31 34.15 0.94
CA ARG A 154 9.22 33.82 2.38
C ARG A 154 8.12 32.79 2.65
N HIS A 155 7.01 32.84 1.90
CA HIS A 155 5.94 31.86 2.02
C HIS A 155 6.39 30.49 1.52
N LEU A 156 7.03 30.44 0.35
CA LEU A 156 7.56 29.19 -0.21
C LEU A 156 8.58 28.54 0.73
N GLU A 157 9.55 29.32 1.24
CA GLU A 157 10.55 28.82 2.18
C GLU A 157 9.91 28.20 3.43
N ARG A 158 8.90 28.86 3.99
CA ARG A 158 8.16 28.35 5.15
C ARG A 158 7.37 27.08 4.81
N GLN A 159 6.70 27.04 3.67
CA GLN A 159 5.95 25.86 3.22
C GLN A 159 6.88 24.65 3.04
N LEU A 160 8.01 24.82 2.35
CA LEU A 160 9.00 23.77 2.17
C LEU A 160 9.60 23.30 3.51
N GLY A 161 9.85 24.22 4.44
CA GLY A 161 10.31 23.87 5.79
C GLY A 161 9.30 23.02 6.56
N LEU A 162 8.01 23.35 6.49
CA LEU A 162 6.95 22.56 7.15
C LEU A 162 6.84 21.15 6.56
N LEU A 163 6.93 21.01 5.23
CA LEU A 163 6.92 19.71 4.55
C LEU A 163 8.15 18.87 4.95
N GLN A 164 9.32 19.50 5.02
CA GLN A 164 10.55 18.83 5.47
C GLN A 164 10.45 18.36 6.91
N GLU A 165 9.88 19.16 7.82
CA GLU A 165 9.65 18.77 9.22
C GLU A 165 8.66 17.61 9.36
N GLU A 166 7.60 17.58 8.55
CA GLU A 166 6.63 16.49 8.52
C GLU A 166 7.25 15.18 8.04
N LEU A 167 7.92 15.20 6.89
CA LEU A 167 8.60 14.02 6.36
C LEU A 167 9.78 13.60 7.26
N GLY A 168 10.44 14.54 7.93
CA GLY A 168 11.51 14.26 8.89
C GLY A 168 10.99 13.49 10.11
N ARG A 169 9.77 13.81 10.58
CA ARG A 169 9.10 13.06 11.65
C ARG A 169 8.74 11.64 11.20
N LEU A 170 8.26 11.48 9.97
CA LEU A 170 8.02 10.15 9.39
C LEU A 170 9.32 9.34 9.32
N ALA A 171 10.41 9.92 8.80
CA ALA A 171 11.72 9.27 8.74
C ALA A 171 12.25 8.86 10.13
N ALA A 172 12.03 9.70 11.16
CA ALA A 172 12.40 9.37 12.53
C ALA A 172 11.59 8.18 13.07
N ALA A 173 10.27 8.17 12.86
CA ALA A 173 9.41 7.06 13.28
C ALA A 173 9.82 5.72 12.64
N LEU A 174 10.21 5.73 11.36
CA LEU A 174 10.71 4.54 10.67
C LEU A 174 12.03 4.03 11.28
N ARG A 175 12.97 4.94 11.58
CA ARG A 175 14.22 4.57 12.25
C ARG A 175 13.98 3.99 13.64
N ASP A 176 13.06 4.56 14.41
CA ASP A 176 12.70 4.07 15.74
C ASP A 176 12.02 2.70 15.69
N ALA A 177 11.24 2.42 14.64
CA ALA A 177 10.65 1.11 14.41
C ALA A 177 11.74 0.06 14.14
N GLU A 178 12.72 0.38 13.29
CA GLU A 178 13.83 -0.53 12.99
C GLU A 178 14.76 -0.74 14.19
N ALA A 179 15.08 0.31 14.96
CA ALA A 179 15.87 0.19 16.18
C ALA A 179 15.22 -0.76 17.19
N ARG A 180 13.91 -0.64 17.41
CA ARG A 180 13.15 -1.57 18.29
C ARG A 180 13.19 -3.01 17.79
N ARG A 181 13.18 -3.22 16.47
CA ARG A 181 13.29 -4.55 15.86
C ARG A 181 14.65 -5.17 16.16
N GLN A 182 15.72 -4.39 16.01
CA GLN A 182 17.09 -4.83 16.31
C GLN A 182 17.26 -5.17 17.79
N GLU A 183 16.82 -4.30 18.70
CA GLU A 183 16.85 -4.56 20.15
C GLU A 183 16.09 -5.85 20.53
N SER A 184 14.92 -6.06 19.93
CA SER A 184 14.11 -7.26 20.18
C SER A 184 14.82 -8.53 19.71
N HIS A 185 15.50 -8.46 18.56
CA HIS A 185 16.27 -9.58 18.03
C HIS A 185 17.49 -9.90 18.92
N THR A 186 18.22 -8.86 19.35
CA THR A 186 19.35 -9.01 20.28
C THR A 186 18.91 -9.69 21.57
N ARG A 187 17.82 -9.21 22.19
CA ARG A 187 17.27 -9.81 23.41
C ARG A 187 16.88 -11.27 23.22
N TYR A 188 16.25 -11.61 22.10
CA TYR A 188 15.91 -13.00 21.77
C TYR A 188 17.15 -13.89 21.66
N LEU A 189 18.24 -13.39 21.06
CA LEU A 189 19.48 -14.14 20.92
C LEU A 189 20.16 -14.36 22.28
N GLU A 190 20.16 -13.35 23.15
CA GLU A 190 20.66 -13.44 24.52
C GLU A 190 19.90 -14.52 25.32
N ASP A 191 18.56 -14.45 25.35
CA ASP A 191 17.70 -15.41 26.06
C ASP A 191 17.85 -16.86 25.56
N ARG A 192 18.12 -17.06 24.26
CA ARG A 192 18.35 -18.40 23.69
C ARG A 192 19.71 -18.98 24.04
N SER A 193 20.69 -18.12 24.31
CA SER A 193 22.09 -18.51 24.57
C SER A 193 22.42 -18.71 26.05
N GLY A 194 21.56 -18.22 26.96
CA GLY A 194 21.62 -18.46 28.41
C GLY A 194 20.84 -19.70 28.82
#